data_AF-A0A7W8XLT6-F1
#
_entry.id   AF-A0A7W8XLT6-F1
#
_cell.length_a   1.000
_cell.length_b   1.000
_cell.length_c   1.000
_cell.angle_alpha   90.00
_cell.angle_beta   90.00
_cell.angle_gamma   90.00
#
_symmetry.space_group_name_H-M   'P 1'
#
loop_
_entity.id
_entity.type
_entity.pdbx_description
1 polymer ?
#
loop_
_entity_poly.entity_id
_entity_poly.type
_entity_poly.pdbx_seq_one_letter_code
_entity_poly.pdbx_strand_id
1 'polypeptide(L)'
;MEWVLPLIGGLGLGSLLKSVIDNFNSRRAVMKDRLYQEKREAYLGLLAALHKAAVSHSDENSKEFALWQTRCHLFGSPDVSKFAQDIIDTNDRPRIEREEAFKGLLQAMRKDLQP
;
A
#
# COMPACT_ATOMS: atom_id res chain seq x y z
N MET A 1 -15.62 -56.07 1.20
CA MET A 1 -14.94 -55.01 0.42
C MET A 1 -15.79 -53.73 0.42
N GLU A 2 -16.36 -53.35 1.57
CA GLU A 2 -17.44 -52.34 1.65
C GLU A 2 -16.99 -51.00 2.26
N TRP A 3 -15.74 -50.92 2.77
CA TRP A 3 -15.27 -49.79 3.57
C TRP A 3 -14.41 -48.81 2.76
N VAL A 4 -14.13 -49.15 1.51
CA VAL A 4 -13.26 -48.39 0.60
C VAL A 4 -14.05 -47.28 -0.10
N LEU A 5 -15.34 -47.46 -0.33
CA LEU A 5 -16.23 -46.48 -0.99
C LEU A 5 -16.47 -45.20 -0.15
N PRO A 6 -16.75 -45.26 1.17
CA PRO A 6 -16.84 -44.06 2.01
C PRO A 6 -15.49 -43.35 2.16
N LEU A 7 -14.39 -44.11 2.17
CA LEU A 7 -13.03 -43.58 2.26
C LEU A 7 -12.66 -42.80 1.00
N ILE A 8 -12.91 -43.35 -0.19
CA ILE A 8 -12.59 -42.70 -1.47
C ILE A 8 -13.55 -41.54 -1.77
N GLY A 9 -14.84 -41.67 -1.42
CA GLY A 9 -15.83 -40.60 -1.57
C GLY A 9 -15.61 -39.44 -0.59
N GLY A 10 -15.27 -39.72 0.66
CA GLY A 10 -15.04 -38.73 1.71
C GLY A 10 -13.67 -38.04 1.64
N LEU A 11 -12.59 -38.77 1.30
CA LEU A 11 -11.25 -38.21 1.15
C LEU A 11 -11.05 -37.50 -0.19
N GLY A 12 -11.64 -38.01 -1.28
CA GLY A 12 -11.52 -37.41 -2.62
C GLY A 12 -12.24 -36.07 -2.75
N LEU A 13 -13.51 -36.00 -2.36
CA LEU A 13 -14.27 -34.74 -2.43
C LEU A 13 -13.82 -33.74 -1.36
N GLY A 14 -13.49 -34.21 -0.16
CA GLY A 14 -12.96 -33.36 0.91
C GLY A 14 -11.62 -32.71 0.55
N SER A 15 -10.71 -33.45 -0.10
CA SER A 15 -9.41 -32.93 -0.54
C SER A 15 -9.53 -31.97 -1.73
N LEU A 16 -10.47 -32.19 -2.65
CA LEU A 16 -10.77 -31.25 -3.74
C LEU A 16 -11.37 -29.95 -3.20
N LEU A 17 -12.34 -30.04 -2.28
CA LEU A 17 -12.96 -28.86 -1.66
C LEU A 17 -11.93 -28.06 -0.86
N LYS A 18 -11.07 -28.75 -0.08
CA LYS A 18 -9.95 -28.13 0.63
C LYS A 18 -8.97 -27.45 -0.34
N SER A 19 -8.62 -28.09 -1.45
CA SER A 19 -7.72 -27.52 -2.45
C SER A 19 -8.27 -26.25 -3.09
N VAL A 20 -9.59 -26.18 -3.34
CA VAL A 20 -10.25 -24.98 -3.85
C VAL A 20 -10.20 -23.84 -2.83
N ILE A 21 -10.51 -24.13 -1.56
CA ILE A 21 -10.45 -23.16 -0.45
C ILE A 21 -9.00 -22.66 -0.25
N ASP A 22 -8.04 -23.58 -0.23
CA ASP A 22 -6.61 -23.27 -0.06
C ASP A 22 -6.10 -22.39 -1.22
N ASN A 23 -6.48 -22.70 -2.46
CA ASN A 23 -6.13 -21.89 -3.63
C ASN A 23 -6.79 -20.50 -3.61
N PHE A 24 -8.04 -20.41 -3.13
CA PHE A 24 -8.70 -19.11 -2.97
C PHE A 24 -8.00 -18.25 -1.90
N ASN A 25 -7.69 -18.85 -0.74
CA ASN A 25 -6.99 -18.19 0.34
C ASN A 25 -5.57 -17.78 -0.05
N SER A 26 -4.83 -18.64 -0.75
CA SER A 26 -3.46 -18.33 -1.21
C SER A 26 -3.47 -17.18 -2.22
N ARG A 27 -4.40 -17.15 -3.17
CA ARG A 27 -4.56 -16.03 -4.11
C ARG A 27 -4.87 -14.72 -3.38
N ARG A 28 -5.79 -14.76 -2.41
CA ARG A 28 -6.13 -13.58 -1.61
C ARG A 28 -4.94 -13.08 -0.79
N ALA A 29 -4.17 -13.99 -0.18
CA ALA A 29 -2.96 -13.65 0.56
C ALA A 29 -1.91 -13.00 -0.35
N VAL A 30 -1.67 -13.57 -1.55
CA VAL A 30 -0.75 -13.00 -2.54
C VAL A 30 -1.19 -11.61 -2.99
N MET A 31 -2.49 -11.39 -3.25
CA MET A 31 -2.99 -10.06 -3.62
C MET A 31 -2.80 -9.03 -2.50
N LYS A 32 -3.06 -9.41 -1.24
CA LYS A 32 -2.84 -8.54 -0.09
C LYS A 32 -1.35 -8.21 0.08
N ASP A 33 -0.48 -9.21 -0.01
CA ASP A 33 0.96 -9.01 0.10
C ASP A 33 1.48 -8.09 -1.02
N ARG A 34 1.08 -8.32 -2.27
CA ARG A 34 1.42 -7.43 -3.39
C ARG A 34 0.98 -6.00 -3.13
N LEU A 35 -0.28 -5.78 -2.76
CA LEU A 35 -0.78 -4.44 -2.47
C LEU A 35 0.00 -3.76 -1.32
N TYR A 36 0.35 -4.52 -0.28
CA TYR A 36 1.20 -4.02 0.79
C TYR A 36 2.58 -3.60 0.29
N GLN A 37 3.23 -4.40 -0.57
CA GLN A 37 4.53 -4.06 -1.15
C GLN A 37 4.44 -2.79 -2.03
N GLU A 38 3.43 -2.68 -2.89
CA GLU A 38 3.23 -1.51 -3.76
C GLU A 38 3.00 -0.22 -2.94
N LYS A 39 2.16 -0.30 -1.89
CA LYS A 39 1.97 0.81 -0.95
C LYS A 39 3.27 1.20 -0.26
N ARG A 40 4.00 0.22 0.28
CA ARG A 40 5.26 0.46 0.99
C ARG A 40 6.29 1.12 0.07
N GLU A 41 6.45 0.63 -1.15
CA GLU A 41 7.36 1.22 -2.14
C GLU A 41 6.97 2.67 -2.46
N ALA A 42 5.69 2.92 -2.77
CA ALA A 42 5.21 4.26 -3.07
C ALA A 42 5.47 5.24 -1.92
N TYR A 43 5.23 4.82 -0.67
CA TYR A 43 5.36 5.69 0.49
C TYR A 43 6.83 5.99 0.81
N LEU A 44 7.70 4.98 0.76
CA LEU A 44 9.13 5.19 0.99
C LEU A 44 9.75 6.05 -0.12
N GLY A 45 9.35 5.83 -1.37
CA GLY A 45 9.77 6.65 -2.50
C GLY A 45 9.33 8.11 -2.38
N LEU A 46 8.08 8.35 -1.96
CA LEU A 46 7.57 9.71 -1.72
C LEU A 46 8.36 10.43 -0.63
N LEU A 47 8.61 9.75 0.50
CA LEU A 47 9.37 10.34 1.61
C LEU A 47 10.83 10.64 1.21
N ALA A 48 11.46 9.75 0.44
CA ALA A 48 12.80 9.98 -0.08
C ALA A 48 12.85 11.16 -1.06
N ALA A 49 11.90 11.25 -1.98
CA ALA A 49 11.81 12.34 -2.94
C ALA A 49 11.49 13.68 -2.27
N LEU A 50 10.62 13.69 -1.26
CA LEU A 50 10.32 14.88 -0.45
C LEU A 50 11.58 15.39 0.25
N HIS A 51 12.36 14.49 0.85
CA HIS A 51 13.63 14.85 1.48
C HIS A 51 14.63 15.41 0.47
N LYS A 52 14.79 14.78 -0.70
CA LYS A 52 15.67 15.27 -1.78
C LYS A 52 15.26 16.67 -2.22
N ALA A 53 13.98 16.90 -2.50
CA ALA A 53 13.46 18.20 -2.92
C ALA A 53 13.64 19.29 -1.85
N ALA A 54 13.61 18.92 -0.57
CA ALA A 54 13.82 19.84 0.54
C ALA A 54 15.31 20.20 0.78
N VAL A 55 16.23 19.25 0.56
CA VAL A 55 17.67 19.48 0.80
C VAL A 55 18.39 20.02 -0.43
N SER A 56 17.97 19.63 -1.63
CA SER A 56 18.56 20.04 -2.91
C SER A 56 17.44 20.42 -3.87
N HIS A 57 17.04 21.69 -3.87
CA HIS A 57 15.94 22.13 -4.71
C HIS A 57 16.36 22.18 -6.19
N SER A 58 15.66 21.40 -7.03
CA SER A 58 15.82 21.40 -8.49
C SER A 58 14.50 21.00 -9.17
N ASP A 59 14.36 21.35 -10.46
CA ASP A 59 13.21 20.91 -11.28
C ASP A 59 13.13 19.37 -11.35
N GLU A 60 14.29 18.71 -11.47
CA GLU A 60 14.38 17.25 -11.46
C GLU A 60 13.84 16.65 -10.15
N ASN A 61 14.28 17.15 -8.99
CA ASN A 61 13.83 16.64 -7.69
C ASN A 61 12.35 16.96 -7.43
N SER A 62 11.86 18.09 -7.96
CA SER A 62 10.44 18.45 -7.88
C SER A 62 9.58 17.51 -8.72
N LYS A 63 10.03 17.15 -9.93
CA LYS A 63 9.37 16.15 -10.79
C LYS A 63 9.46 14.75 -10.22
N GLU A 64 10.58 14.38 -9.60
CA GLU A 64 10.72 13.10 -8.88
C GLU A 64 9.68 13.01 -7.76
N PHE A 65 9.50 14.08 -6.97
CA PHE A 65 8.46 14.12 -5.95
C PHE A 65 7.04 13.96 -6.54
N ALA A 66 6.71 14.68 -7.62
CA ALA A 66 5.41 14.56 -8.28
C ALA A 66 5.14 13.15 -8.83
N LEU A 67 6.17 12.46 -9.34
CA LEU A 67 6.08 11.06 -9.76
C LEU A 67 5.68 10.15 -8.60
N TRP A 68 6.38 10.27 -7.46
CA TRP A 68 6.07 9.46 -6.28
C TRP A 68 4.74 9.82 -5.64
N GLN A 69 4.32 11.08 -5.71
CA GLN A 69 2.98 11.52 -5.30
C GLN A 69 1.91 10.82 -6.15
N THR A 70 2.11 10.74 -7.47
CA THR A 70 1.22 10.03 -8.39
C THR A 70 1.16 8.53 -8.07
N ARG A 71 2.30 7.91 -7.71
CA ARG A 71 2.31 6.51 -7.26
C ARG A 71 1.52 6.31 -5.96
N CYS A 72 1.62 7.24 -5.03
CA CYS A 72 0.78 7.22 -3.82
C CYS A 72 -0.71 7.37 -4.14
N HIS A 73 -1.05 8.10 -5.21
CA HIS A 73 -2.44 8.19 -5.70
C HIS A 73 -2.96 6.87 -6.28
N LEU A 74 -2.09 6.08 -6.92
CA LEU A 74 -2.46 4.79 -7.50
C LEU A 74 -2.66 3.69 -6.45
N PHE A 75 -1.79 3.63 -5.45
CA PHE A 75 -1.76 2.51 -4.51
C PHE A 75 -2.22 2.84 -3.10
N GLY A 76 -2.12 4.12 -2.71
CA GLY A 76 -2.44 4.56 -1.37
C GLY A 76 -3.91 4.90 -1.14
N SER A 77 -4.26 5.11 0.12
CA SER A 77 -5.59 5.60 0.47
C SER A 77 -5.81 7.05 -0.02
N PRO A 78 -7.08 7.47 -0.13
CA PRO A 78 -7.42 8.88 -0.38
C PRO A 78 -6.79 9.84 0.63
N ASP A 79 -6.64 9.42 1.90
CA ASP A 79 -6.01 10.21 2.96
C ASP A 79 -4.53 10.47 2.66
N VAL A 80 -3.78 9.44 2.23
CA VAL A 80 -2.37 9.61 1.82
C VAL A 80 -2.26 10.57 0.65
N SER A 81 -3.11 10.42 -0.36
CA SER A 81 -3.12 11.31 -1.54
C SER A 81 -3.39 12.76 -1.14
N LYS A 82 -4.39 12.97 -0.29
CA LYS A 82 -4.76 14.29 0.22
C LYS A 82 -3.58 14.93 0.97
N PHE A 83 -3.04 14.25 1.98
CA PHE A 83 -1.95 14.84 2.76
C PHE A 83 -0.66 15.05 1.96
N ALA A 84 -0.40 14.22 0.94
CA ALA A 84 0.72 14.43 0.03
C ALA A 84 0.53 15.71 -0.80
N GLN A 85 -0.70 16.02 -1.21
CA GLN A 85 -1.04 17.29 -1.86
C GLN A 85 -0.97 18.46 -0.86
N ASP A 86 -1.50 18.29 0.35
CA ASP A 86 -1.49 19.33 1.38
C ASP A 86 -0.06 19.80 1.71
N ILE A 87 0.96 18.93 1.62
CA ILE A 87 2.38 19.33 1.77
C ILE A 87 2.82 20.36 0.72
N ILE A 88 2.34 20.23 -0.52
CA ILE A 88 2.62 21.19 -1.59
C ILE A 88 1.84 22.47 -1.33
N ASP A 89 0.55 22.35 -1.06
CA ASP A 89 -0.38 23.48 -0.92
C ASP A 89 -0.05 24.35 0.32
N THR A 90 0.70 23.80 1.27
CA THR A 90 1.16 24.48 2.49
C THR A 90 2.60 25.00 2.41
N ASN A 91 3.30 24.88 1.27
CA ASN A 91 4.69 25.36 1.17
C ASN A 91 4.83 26.87 1.43
N ASP A 92 3.86 27.67 0.97
CA ASP A 92 3.84 29.13 1.17
C ASP A 92 3.04 29.57 2.40
N ARG A 93 2.61 28.61 3.24
CA ARG A 93 1.75 28.84 4.41
C ARG A 93 2.53 28.80 5.72
N PRO A 94 1.92 29.18 6.86
CA PRO A 94 2.55 29.03 8.17
C PRO A 94 3.08 27.61 8.38
N ARG A 95 4.28 27.52 8.94
CA ARG A 95 5.01 26.27 9.17
C ARG A 95 4.17 25.20 9.89
N ILE A 96 3.27 25.61 10.78
CA ILE A 96 2.37 24.73 11.52
C ILE A 96 1.47 23.92 10.58
N GLU A 97 0.90 24.55 9.54
CA GLU A 97 0.01 23.84 8.59
C GLU A 97 0.77 22.75 7.82
N ARG A 98 2.01 23.05 7.42
CA ARG A 98 2.88 22.07 6.75
C ARG A 98 3.27 20.91 7.69
N GLU A 99 3.52 21.19 8.97
CA GLU A 99 3.80 20.18 9.98
C GLU A 99 2.59 19.29 10.25
N GLU A 100 1.37 19.86 10.27
CA GLU A 100 0.12 19.11 10.38
C GLU A 100 -0.13 18.22 9.17
N ALA A 101 0.07 18.74 7.95
CA ALA A 101 -0.02 17.95 6.71
C ALA A 101 0.97 16.78 6.72
N PHE A 102 2.22 17.03 7.11
CA PHE A 102 3.24 15.98 7.19
C PHE A 102 2.90 14.93 8.26
N LYS A 103 2.40 15.35 9.43
CA LYS A 103 1.94 14.42 10.47
C LYS A 103 0.75 13.58 10.00
N GLY A 104 -0.21 14.20 9.31
CA GLY A 104 -1.35 13.53 8.69
C GLY A 104 -0.91 12.48 7.68
N LEU A 105 0.05 12.83 6.81
CA LEU A 105 0.63 11.90 5.84
C LEU A 105 1.19 10.65 6.50
N LEU A 106 2.03 10.82 7.54
CA LEU A 106 2.64 9.69 8.25
C LEU A 106 1.61 8.81 8.96
N GLN A 107 0.55 9.40 9.52
CA GLN A 107 -0.53 8.64 10.14
C GLN A 107 -1.33 7.83 9.11
N ALA A 108 -1.66 8.44 7.97
CA ALA A 108 -2.36 7.77 6.88
C ALA A 108 -1.54 6.61 6.30
N MET A 109 -0.25 6.82 6.04
CA MET A 109 0.67 5.77 5.58
C MET A 109 0.76 4.60 6.57
N ARG A 110 0.86 4.88 7.88
CA ARG A 110 0.88 3.84 8.92
C ARG A 110 -0.41 3.03 8.92
N LYS A 111 -1.56 3.69 8.85
CA LYS A 111 -2.88 3.05 8.79
C LYS A 111 -3.00 2.15 7.57
N ASP A 112 -2.48 2.59 6.42
CA ASP A 112 -2.51 1.82 5.18
C ASP A 112 -1.66 0.54 5.18
N LEU A 113 -0.61 0.52 6.02
CA LEU A 113 0.33 -0.58 6.17
C LEU A 113 0.03 -1.47 7.38
N GLN A 114 -1.07 -1.23 8.10
CA GLN A 114 -1.51 -2.14 9.16
C GLN A 114 -2.04 -3.45 8.55
N PRO A 115 -1.70 -4.61 9.15
CA PRO A 115 -2.10 -5.93 8.64
C PRO A 115 -3.60 -6.23 8.74
#